data_AF-A0AA38HE42-F1
#
_entry.id   AF-A0AA38HE42-F1
#
_cell.length_a   1.000
_cell.length_b   1.000
_cell.length_c   1.000
_cell.angle_alpha   90.00
_cell.angle_beta   90.00
_cell.angle_gamma   90.00
#
_symmetry.space_group_name_H-M   'P 1'
#
loop_
_entity.id
_entity.type
_entity.pdbx_description
1 polymer ?
#
loop_
_entity_poly.entity_id
_entity_poly.type
_entity_poly.pdbx_seq_one_letter_code
_entity_poly.pdbx_strand_id
1 'polypeptide(L)'
;MRVAISFAILASMLPFALASVQEPSATKLINAVQTQYLTPIPPKDPAKPIAAGTNLRRIHPQGRSDLCITVQGGEIIGGAEVGIAYVEPDGSARADWQKWDMKLAQAGGGGQIKASNAQYCLSIGDDTSDAARPRLEKCVDAGAAKDKGQMWAVTRLSIKNMKNNCNQCIDIRLQSPVYEGKGWISQRDVQTWACANATANENNPQQVWDLMLPDGNMAGSAPGRRAQLTRGRRSF
;
A
#
# COMPACT_ATOMS: atom_id res chain seq x y z
N MET A 1 -79.63 -15.72 29.75
CA MET A 1 -78.85 -16.59 28.85
C MET A 1 -77.57 -15.88 28.46
N ARG A 2 -76.41 -16.35 28.93
CA ARG A 2 -75.10 -15.89 28.46
C ARG A 2 -74.36 -17.13 27.95
N VAL A 3 -74.09 -17.14 26.65
CA VAL A 3 -73.37 -18.21 25.96
C VAL A 3 -71.89 -17.82 25.96
N ALA A 4 -71.03 -18.66 26.56
CA ALA A 4 -69.59 -18.52 26.52
C ALA A 4 -69.05 -19.38 25.36
N ILE A 5 -68.38 -18.75 24.39
CA ILE A 5 -67.71 -19.42 23.28
C ILE A 5 -66.21 -19.41 23.59
N SER A 6 -65.66 -20.58 23.88
CA SER A 6 -64.22 -20.80 24.03
C SER A 6 -63.58 -21.09 22.67
N PHE A 7 -62.65 -20.24 22.24
CA PHE A 7 -61.78 -20.50 21.10
C PHE A 7 -60.44 -21.04 21.60
N ALA A 8 -60.08 -22.26 21.17
CA ALA A 8 -58.76 -22.83 21.35
C ALA A 8 -57.90 -22.51 20.11
N ILE A 9 -56.80 -21.79 20.29
CA ILE A 9 -55.83 -21.48 19.24
C ILE A 9 -54.70 -22.51 19.34
N LEU A 10 -54.59 -23.40 18.35
CA LEU A 10 -53.45 -24.30 18.17
C LEU A 10 -52.32 -23.52 17.47
N ALA A 11 -51.25 -23.21 18.18
CA ALA A 11 -50.04 -22.61 17.61
C ALA A 11 -49.08 -23.72 17.17
N SER A 12 -48.97 -23.96 15.86
CA SER A 12 -47.95 -24.82 15.27
C SER A 12 -46.62 -24.06 15.14
N MET A 13 -45.62 -24.44 15.93
CA MET A 13 -44.24 -23.95 15.77
C MET A 13 -43.50 -24.82 14.76
N LEU A 14 -43.16 -24.24 13.60
CA LEU A 14 -42.18 -24.79 12.67
C LEU A 14 -40.78 -24.29 13.05
N PRO A 15 -39.75 -25.15 13.08
CA PRO A 15 -38.38 -24.73 13.34
C PRO A 15 -37.78 -24.05 12.10
N PHE A 16 -37.42 -22.77 12.23
CA PHE A 16 -36.59 -22.07 11.26
C PHE A 16 -35.14 -22.56 11.39
N ALA A 17 -34.68 -23.32 10.40
CA ALA A 17 -33.26 -23.62 10.25
C ALA A 17 -32.54 -22.34 9.81
N LEU A 18 -31.79 -21.72 10.73
CA LEU A 18 -30.88 -20.62 10.42
C LEU A 18 -29.70 -21.18 9.61
N ALA A 19 -29.71 -20.97 8.30
CA ALA A 19 -28.53 -21.18 7.48
C ALA A 19 -27.46 -20.16 7.91
N SER A 20 -26.34 -20.65 8.41
CA SER A 20 -25.14 -19.85 8.70
C SER A 20 -24.65 -19.23 7.39
N VAL A 21 -24.92 -17.93 7.21
CA VAL A 21 -24.28 -17.13 6.16
C VAL A 21 -22.83 -16.94 6.59
N GLN A 22 -21.93 -17.71 5.98
CA GLN A 22 -20.51 -17.58 6.21
C GLN A 22 -20.03 -16.29 5.54
N GLU A 23 -19.91 -15.21 6.32
CA GLU A 23 -19.38 -13.94 5.82
C GLU A 23 -17.99 -14.18 5.21
N PRO A 24 -17.74 -13.68 3.99
CA PRO A 24 -16.40 -13.72 3.43
C PRO A 24 -15.46 -12.95 4.35
N SER A 25 -14.38 -13.62 4.77
CA SER A 25 -13.30 -13.02 5.55
C SER A 25 -12.94 -11.63 5.01
N ALA A 26 -12.88 -10.63 5.91
CA ALA A 26 -12.57 -9.23 5.60
C ALA A 26 -11.33 -9.05 4.69
N THR A 27 -10.35 -9.97 4.77
CA THR A 27 -9.16 -9.99 3.91
C THR A 27 -9.49 -10.17 2.42
N LYS A 28 -10.55 -10.90 2.09
CA LYS A 28 -10.95 -11.19 0.69
C LYS A 28 -11.66 -10.00 0.02
N LEU A 29 -12.38 -9.19 0.81
CA LEU A 29 -13.03 -7.96 0.34
C LEU A 29 -12.01 -6.85 0.07
N ILE A 30 -10.97 -6.71 0.90
CA ILE A 30 -9.91 -5.71 0.74
C ILE A 30 -9.16 -5.92 -0.59
N ASN A 31 -8.79 -7.16 -0.92
CA ASN A 31 -8.09 -7.47 -2.16
C ASN A 31 -8.92 -7.19 -3.43
N ALA A 32 -10.25 -7.39 -3.37
CA ALA A 32 -11.13 -7.20 -4.54
C ALA A 32 -11.40 -5.70 -4.83
N VAL A 33 -11.56 -4.88 -3.80
CA VAL A 33 -11.81 -3.44 -3.91
C VAL A 33 -10.57 -2.70 -4.42
N GLN A 34 -9.37 -3.11 -4.00
CA GLN A 34 -8.12 -2.44 -4.39
C GLN A 34 -7.77 -2.60 -5.87
N THR A 35 -8.02 -3.76 -6.47
CA THR A 35 -7.81 -3.96 -7.92
C THR A 35 -8.61 -2.99 -8.78
N GLN A 36 -9.80 -2.55 -8.34
CA GLN A 36 -10.73 -1.74 -9.14
C GLN A 36 -10.22 -0.33 -9.51
N TYR A 37 -9.27 0.21 -8.77
CA TYR A 37 -8.74 1.56 -9.02
C TYR A 37 -7.50 1.56 -9.92
N LEU A 38 -6.80 0.42 -9.95
CA LEU A 38 -5.64 0.18 -10.81
C LEU A 38 -6.00 -0.72 -12.01
N THR A 39 -7.26 -1.12 -12.18
CA THR A 39 -7.73 -1.97 -13.31
C THR A 39 -7.47 -1.40 -14.69
N PRO A 40 -7.43 -0.06 -14.94
CA PRO A 40 -7.04 0.42 -16.26
C PRO A 40 -5.56 0.12 -16.58
N ILE A 41 -4.75 -0.25 -15.58
CA ILE A 41 -3.33 -0.55 -15.74
C ILE A 41 -3.19 -2.07 -15.86
N PRO A 42 -2.87 -2.62 -17.05
CA PRO A 42 -2.71 -4.05 -17.24
C PRO A 42 -1.72 -4.65 -16.24
N PRO A 43 -1.94 -5.87 -15.73
CA PRO A 43 -0.93 -6.54 -14.94
C PRO A 43 0.29 -6.87 -15.81
N LYS A 44 1.49 -6.77 -15.25
CA LYS A 44 2.72 -7.34 -15.81
C LYS A 44 3.33 -8.36 -14.86
N ASP A 45 4.29 -9.14 -15.38
CA ASP A 45 5.06 -10.03 -14.52
C ASP A 45 5.78 -9.21 -13.44
N PRO A 46 5.71 -9.64 -12.18
CA PRO A 46 6.42 -8.95 -11.11
C PRO A 46 7.92 -8.98 -11.39
N ALA A 47 8.59 -7.86 -11.19
CA ALA A 47 10.04 -7.82 -11.31
C ALA A 47 10.70 -8.70 -10.24
N LYS A 48 11.94 -9.11 -10.52
CA LYS A 48 12.75 -9.83 -9.54
C LYS A 48 12.91 -9.00 -8.25
N PRO A 49 12.96 -9.66 -7.08
CA PRO A 49 13.31 -9.04 -5.82
C PRO A 49 14.58 -8.21 -5.88
N ILE A 50 14.64 -7.18 -5.05
CA ILE A 50 15.90 -6.47 -4.78
C ILE A 50 16.89 -7.47 -4.18
N ALA A 51 18.16 -7.40 -4.59
CA ALA A 51 19.21 -8.24 -4.04
C ALA A 51 19.25 -8.22 -2.49
N ALA A 52 19.40 -9.41 -1.91
CA ALA A 52 19.47 -9.60 -0.46
C ALA A 52 20.66 -8.86 0.16
N GLY A 53 20.53 -8.46 1.43
CA GLY A 53 21.59 -7.79 2.20
C GLY A 53 21.60 -6.25 2.12
N THR A 54 20.58 -5.63 1.50
CA THR A 54 20.44 -4.16 1.44
C THR A 54 19.30 -3.65 2.33
N ASN A 55 19.37 -2.36 2.73
CA ASN A 55 18.24 -1.65 3.36
C ASN A 55 17.25 -1.08 2.33
N LEU A 56 17.49 -1.31 1.04
CA LEU A 56 16.64 -0.83 -0.03
C LEU A 56 15.36 -1.65 -0.12
N ARG A 57 14.26 -0.97 -0.43
CA ARG A 57 12.92 -1.53 -0.58
C ARG A 57 12.25 -0.92 -1.81
N ARG A 58 11.31 -1.66 -2.40
CA ARG A 58 10.29 -1.12 -3.30
C ARG A 58 8.98 -1.02 -2.53
N ILE A 59 8.28 0.08 -2.75
CA ILE A 59 6.97 0.36 -2.15
C ILE A 59 5.93 0.05 -3.21
N HIS A 60 5.13 -0.98 -3.01
CA HIS A 60 4.12 -1.44 -3.95
C HIS A 60 2.73 -1.05 -3.47
N PRO A 61 1.81 -0.64 -4.36
CA PRO A 61 0.39 -0.68 -4.03
C PRO A 61 0.01 -2.10 -3.63
N GLN A 62 -0.77 -2.27 -2.55
CA GLN A 62 -1.15 -3.61 -2.11
C GLN A 62 -1.89 -4.36 -3.23
N GLY A 63 -1.52 -5.64 -3.41
CA GLY A 63 -2.06 -6.49 -4.48
C GLY A 63 -1.50 -6.22 -5.88
N ARG A 64 -0.60 -5.26 -6.07
CA ARG A 64 0.06 -4.96 -7.36
C ARG A 64 1.58 -5.01 -7.23
N SER A 65 2.12 -6.23 -7.10
CA SER A 65 3.57 -6.47 -7.04
C SER A 65 4.33 -6.09 -8.31
N ASP A 66 3.63 -5.86 -9.41
CA ASP A 66 4.16 -5.41 -10.69
C ASP A 66 4.29 -3.88 -10.81
N LEU A 67 3.75 -3.13 -9.84
CA LEU A 67 3.83 -1.67 -9.75
C LEU A 67 4.57 -1.24 -8.48
N CYS A 68 5.33 -0.14 -8.53
CA CYS A 68 5.92 0.46 -7.33
C CYS A 68 6.06 1.98 -7.43
N ILE A 69 6.26 2.64 -6.29
CA ILE A 69 6.61 4.06 -6.22
C ILE A 69 7.95 4.28 -6.93
N THR A 70 7.97 5.24 -7.85
CA THR A 70 9.13 5.68 -8.63
C THR A 70 9.31 7.18 -8.52
N VAL A 71 10.55 7.64 -8.62
CA VAL A 71 10.85 9.04 -8.95
C VAL A 71 10.40 9.32 -10.39
N GLN A 72 9.75 10.45 -10.60
CA GLN A 72 9.31 10.93 -11.92
C GLN A 72 10.41 11.71 -12.65
N GLY A 73 10.30 11.81 -13.97
CA GLY A 73 11.21 12.66 -14.77
C GLY A 73 12.56 12.03 -15.14
N GLY A 74 12.82 10.79 -14.72
CA GLY A 74 13.97 10.02 -15.18
C GLY A 74 15.30 10.36 -14.52
N GLU A 75 15.30 11.08 -13.39
CA GLU A 75 16.50 11.36 -12.61
C GLU A 75 16.18 11.58 -11.12
N ILE A 76 17.10 11.19 -10.24
CA ILE A 76 16.97 11.39 -8.79
C ILE A 76 17.55 12.76 -8.42
N ILE A 77 16.77 13.81 -8.63
CA ILE A 77 17.15 15.22 -8.37
C ILE A 77 16.15 15.93 -7.45
N GLY A 78 16.58 17.05 -6.87
CA GLY A 78 15.72 17.91 -6.07
C GLY A 78 14.56 18.48 -6.90
N GLY A 79 13.35 18.43 -6.37
CA GLY A 79 12.12 18.85 -7.05
C GLY A 79 11.44 17.75 -7.85
N ALA A 80 12.09 16.62 -8.11
CA ALA A 80 11.46 15.51 -8.83
C ALA A 80 10.27 14.96 -8.05
N GLU A 81 9.12 14.86 -8.69
CA GLU A 81 7.90 14.29 -8.09
C GLU A 81 8.01 12.77 -7.99
N VAL A 82 7.05 12.14 -7.30
CA VAL A 82 6.93 10.67 -7.29
C VAL A 82 5.62 10.21 -7.89
N GLY A 83 5.66 9.05 -8.53
CA GLY A 83 4.50 8.39 -9.12
C GLY A 83 4.59 6.89 -8.94
N ILE A 84 3.73 6.18 -9.65
CA ILE A 84 3.68 4.73 -9.73
C ILE A 84 4.08 4.32 -11.13
N ALA A 85 4.97 3.33 -11.25
CA ALA A 85 5.37 2.76 -12.52
C ALA A 85 5.47 1.24 -12.42
N TYR A 86 5.58 0.57 -13.56
CA TYR A 86 5.94 -0.84 -13.56
C TYR A 86 7.32 -1.03 -12.96
N VAL A 87 7.46 -2.08 -12.17
CA VAL A 87 8.72 -2.38 -11.51
C VAL A 87 9.74 -2.78 -12.57
N GLU A 88 10.90 -2.15 -12.50
CA GLU A 88 12.01 -2.33 -13.41
C GLU A 88 12.95 -3.45 -12.89
N PRO A 89 13.59 -4.24 -13.76
CA PRO A 89 14.58 -5.23 -13.33
C PRO A 89 15.78 -4.55 -12.64
N ASP A 90 16.34 -5.13 -11.58
CA ASP A 90 17.40 -4.52 -10.75
C ASP A 90 18.65 -4.01 -11.52
N GLY A 91 18.94 -4.61 -12.67
CA GLY A 91 20.05 -4.21 -13.55
C GLY A 91 19.68 -3.16 -14.61
N SER A 92 18.45 -2.66 -14.63
CA SER A 92 18.04 -1.57 -15.51
C SER A 92 18.48 -0.22 -14.93
N ALA A 93 18.81 0.74 -15.80
CA ALA A 93 19.19 2.09 -15.38
C ALA A 93 18.09 2.82 -14.58
N ARG A 94 16.85 2.32 -14.63
CA ARG A 94 15.68 2.91 -13.99
C ARG A 94 15.35 2.28 -12.64
N ALA A 95 15.95 1.14 -12.32
CA ALA A 95 15.67 0.42 -11.09
C ALA A 95 15.97 1.26 -9.85
N ASP A 96 16.99 2.12 -9.91
CA ASP A 96 17.40 2.97 -8.80
C ASP A 96 16.39 4.07 -8.47
N TRP A 97 15.56 4.48 -9.44
CA TRP A 97 14.45 5.42 -9.23
C TRP A 97 13.30 4.82 -8.42
N GLN A 98 13.32 3.49 -8.25
CA GLN A 98 12.28 2.72 -7.58
C GLN A 98 12.76 2.10 -6.26
N LYS A 99 14.03 2.32 -5.91
CA LYS A 99 14.64 1.79 -4.69
C LYS A 99 14.72 2.89 -3.64
N TRP A 100 14.26 2.54 -2.45
CA TRP A 100 14.13 3.46 -1.33
C TRP A 100 14.82 2.88 -0.10
N ASP A 101 15.74 3.63 0.51
CA ASP A 101 16.30 3.31 1.83
C ASP A 101 15.37 3.87 2.90
N MET A 102 14.77 2.97 3.68
CA MET A 102 13.82 3.33 4.73
C MET A 102 13.87 2.33 5.88
N LYS A 103 13.43 2.78 7.05
CA LYS A 103 13.24 1.93 8.22
C LYS A 103 11.75 1.77 8.49
N LEU A 104 11.34 0.55 8.81
CA LEU A 104 9.99 0.33 9.34
C LEU A 104 9.87 0.99 10.71
N ALA A 105 8.76 1.68 10.93
CA ALA A 105 8.41 2.24 12.22
C ALA A 105 8.30 1.10 13.25
N GLN A 106 9.10 1.17 14.31
CA GLN A 106 8.85 0.42 15.53
C GLN A 106 8.21 1.37 16.55
N ALA A 107 7.08 0.94 17.15
CA ALA A 107 6.38 1.59 18.26
C ALA A 107 6.51 3.13 18.33
N GLY A 108 5.95 3.84 17.36
CA GLY A 108 5.88 5.31 17.36
C GLY A 108 7.09 6.06 16.78
N GLY A 109 8.14 5.36 16.34
CA GLY A 109 9.26 5.96 15.62
C GLY A 109 8.98 6.16 14.13
N GLY A 110 9.57 7.19 13.53
CA GLY A 110 9.63 7.38 12.08
C GLY A 110 11.04 7.64 11.59
N GLY A 111 11.20 7.66 10.28
CA GLY A 111 12.47 7.92 9.62
C GLY A 111 12.29 8.61 8.27
N GLN A 112 13.41 9.02 7.68
CA GLN A 112 13.42 9.48 6.29
C GLN A 112 13.26 8.30 5.34
N ILE A 113 12.57 8.54 4.22
CA ILE A 113 12.54 7.64 3.06
C ILE A 113 13.49 8.25 2.03
N LYS A 114 14.67 7.65 1.85
CA LYS A 114 15.73 8.17 0.97
C LYS A 114 15.69 7.48 -0.37
N ALA A 115 15.83 8.23 -1.46
CA ALA A 115 16.03 7.62 -2.77
C ALA A 115 17.41 6.93 -2.81
N SER A 116 17.51 5.78 -3.49
CA SER A 116 18.75 5.00 -3.49
C SER A 116 19.95 5.80 -4.01
N ASN A 117 21.09 5.63 -3.34
CA ASN A 117 22.38 6.26 -3.70
C ASN A 117 22.33 7.80 -3.84
N ALA A 118 21.39 8.47 -3.17
CA ALA A 118 21.18 9.90 -3.33
C ALA A 118 21.11 10.67 -2.00
N GLN A 119 21.40 11.96 -2.09
CA GLN A 119 21.24 12.94 -1.01
C GLN A 119 19.79 13.45 -0.88
N TYR A 120 18.82 12.75 -1.50
CA TYR A 120 17.44 13.19 -1.61
C TYR A 120 16.48 12.28 -0.85
N CYS A 121 15.53 12.92 -0.18
CA CYS A 121 14.53 12.32 0.68
C CYS A 121 13.13 12.64 0.14
N LEU A 122 12.20 11.71 0.29
CA LEU A 122 10.78 11.96 0.05
C LEU A 122 10.30 13.04 1.03
N SER A 123 9.72 14.10 0.49
CA SER A 123 9.27 15.27 1.23
C SER A 123 7.88 15.71 0.75
N ILE A 124 7.06 16.20 1.67
CA ILE A 124 5.87 17.01 1.36
C ILE A 124 6.17 18.51 1.41
N GLY A 125 7.40 18.87 1.82
CA GLY A 125 7.81 20.24 2.06
C GLY A 125 6.95 20.92 3.13
N ASP A 126 6.52 22.14 2.86
CA ASP A 126 5.66 22.94 3.74
C ASP A 126 4.17 22.73 3.54
N ASP A 127 3.79 22.03 2.47
CA ASP A 127 2.39 21.71 2.19
C ASP A 127 1.98 20.46 2.98
N THR A 128 1.01 20.63 3.87
CA THR A 128 0.42 19.54 4.68
C THR A 128 -1.05 19.30 4.36
N SER A 129 -1.52 19.86 3.24
CA SER A 129 -2.88 19.69 2.76
C SER A 129 -3.08 18.38 2.01
N ASP A 130 -4.35 18.02 1.81
CA ASP A 130 -4.73 16.95 0.91
C ASP A 130 -4.35 17.34 -0.54
N ALA A 131 -4.05 16.33 -1.35
CA ALA A 131 -3.59 16.46 -2.73
C ALA A 131 -2.20 17.10 -2.92
N ALA A 132 -1.44 17.38 -1.85
CA ALA A 132 -0.06 17.83 -1.98
C ALA A 132 0.77 16.75 -2.69
N ARG A 133 1.67 17.15 -3.59
CA ARG A 133 2.48 16.21 -4.39
C ARG A 133 3.82 15.96 -3.69
N PRO A 134 4.08 14.75 -3.19
CA PRO A 134 5.38 14.44 -2.61
C PRO A 134 6.46 14.53 -3.69
N ARG A 135 7.62 15.03 -3.29
CA ARG A 135 8.76 15.25 -4.17
C ARG A 135 10.06 14.94 -3.44
N LEU A 136 11.13 14.85 -4.20
CA LEU A 136 12.48 14.75 -3.67
C LEU A 136 12.97 16.13 -3.22
N GLU A 137 13.44 16.20 -1.98
CA GLU A 137 14.18 17.35 -1.47
C GLU A 137 15.49 16.87 -0.85
N LYS A 138 16.49 17.76 -0.76
CA LYS A 138 17.76 17.39 -0.12
C LYS A 138 17.47 16.94 1.31
N CYS A 139 17.98 15.76 1.67
CA CYS A 139 17.85 15.23 3.01
C CYS A 139 18.46 16.22 4.00
N VAL A 140 17.69 16.58 5.03
CA VAL A 140 18.19 17.34 6.17
C VAL A 140 18.52 16.42 7.34
N ASP A 141 19.24 16.93 8.32
CA ASP A 141 19.52 16.20 9.55
C ASP A 141 18.23 15.81 10.28
N ALA A 142 18.28 14.70 11.02
CA ALA A 142 17.10 14.13 11.68
C ALA A 142 16.35 15.12 12.58
N GLY A 143 17.06 16.06 13.22
CA GLY A 143 16.46 17.12 14.04
C GLY A 143 15.57 18.10 13.26
N ALA A 144 15.86 18.34 11.98
CA ALA A 144 15.09 19.23 11.11
C ALA A 144 14.12 18.47 10.17
N ALA A 145 14.29 17.15 10.01
CA ALA A 145 13.55 16.35 9.04
C ALA A 145 12.03 16.36 9.28
N LYS A 146 11.58 16.41 10.54
CA LYS A 146 10.15 16.49 10.89
C LYS A 146 9.54 17.80 10.36
N ASP A 147 10.18 18.93 10.65
CA ASP A 147 9.68 20.26 10.27
C ASP A 147 9.77 20.49 8.76
N LYS A 148 10.67 19.79 8.07
CA LYS A 148 10.78 19.82 6.60
C LYS A 148 9.87 18.82 5.87
N GLY A 149 9.02 18.07 6.59
CA GLY A 149 8.10 17.14 5.95
C GLY A 149 8.77 15.87 5.41
N GLN A 150 9.98 15.56 5.88
CA GLN A 150 10.79 14.41 5.44
C GLN A 150 10.74 13.23 6.41
N MET A 151 10.00 13.35 7.52
CA MET A 151 9.87 12.28 8.51
C MET A 151 8.59 11.48 8.28
N TRP A 152 8.73 10.17 8.12
CA TRP A 152 7.64 9.25 7.79
C TRP A 152 7.58 8.09 8.78
N ALA A 153 6.38 7.78 9.24
CA ALA A 153 6.07 6.54 9.93
C ALA A 153 5.64 5.50 8.88
N VAL A 154 6.57 4.62 8.53
CA VAL A 154 6.34 3.53 7.56
C VAL A 154 5.89 2.28 8.30
N THR A 155 4.66 1.88 8.08
CA THR A 155 4.11 0.61 8.58
C THR A 155 3.91 -0.36 7.42
N ARG A 156 3.45 -1.58 7.71
CA ARG A 156 3.11 -2.58 6.68
C ARG A 156 1.90 -2.21 5.82
N LEU A 157 1.13 -1.18 6.19
CA LEU A 157 -0.13 -0.85 5.55
C LEU A 157 -0.29 0.64 5.26
N SER A 158 0.66 1.48 5.65
CA SER A 158 0.51 2.93 5.57
C SER A 158 1.86 3.62 5.67
N ILE A 159 2.01 4.72 4.94
CA ILE A 159 3.15 5.63 4.99
C ILE A 159 2.61 7.00 5.42
N LYS A 160 2.74 7.30 6.72
CA LYS A 160 2.20 8.53 7.33
C LYS A 160 3.30 9.57 7.50
N ASN A 161 3.05 10.81 7.08
CA ASN A 161 3.95 11.92 7.36
C ASN A 161 3.84 12.33 8.84
N MET A 162 4.96 12.75 9.43
CA MET A 162 5.02 13.12 10.85
C MET A 162 5.16 14.63 11.10
N LYS A 163 5.17 15.47 10.06
CA LYS A 163 5.28 16.93 10.20
C LYS A 163 4.13 17.47 11.03
N ASN A 164 4.42 18.23 12.10
CA ASN A 164 3.42 18.93 12.93
C ASN A 164 2.22 18.06 13.36
N ASN A 165 2.41 16.75 13.53
CA ASN A 165 1.35 15.78 13.80
C ASN A 165 0.21 15.80 12.75
N CYS A 166 0.52 16.18 11.50
CA CYS A 166 -0.42 16.11 10.40
C CYS A 166 -0.90 14.67 10.23
N ASN A 167 -2.17 14.50 9.87
CA ASN A 167 -2.74 13.19 9.60
C ASN A 167 -2.70 12.91 8.09
N GLN A 168 -1.54 13.09 7.46
CA GLN A 168 -1.36 12.94 6.01
C GLN A 168 -0.63 11.64 5.68
N CYS A 169 -1.16 10.88 4.72
CA CYS A 169 -0.64 9.61 4.26
C CYS A 169 -0.35 9.66 2.76
N ILE A 170 0.64 8.87 2.31
CA ILE A 170 0.86 8.63 0.87
C ILE A 170 -0.37 7.91 0.30
N ASP A 171 -0.92 8.50 -0.76
CA ASP A 171 -2.16 8.12 -1.40
C ASP A 171 -1.98 8.09 -2.93
N ILE A 172 -2.61 7.14 -3.61
CA ILE A 172 -2.63 7.06 -5.08
C ILE A 172 -3.65 8.06 -5.62
N ARG A 173 -3.20 9.03 -6.42
CA ARG A 173 -4.12 9.98 -7.05
C ARG A 173 -4.92 9.30 -8.16
N LEU A 174 -6.20 9.01 -7.88
CA LEU A 174 -7.11 8.45 -8.89
C LEU A 174 -7.24 9.35 -10.10
N GLN A 175 -7.44 8.72 -11.26
CA GLN A 175 -7.65 9.39 -12.54
C GLN A 175 -6.50 10.34 -12.96
N SER A 176 -5.35 10.30 -12.27
CA SER A 176 -4.14 10.93 -12.78
C SER A 176 -3.77 10.32 -14.14
N PRO A 177 -3.34 11.15 -15.11
CA PRO A 177 -3.01 10.67 -16.43
C PRO A 177 -1.80 9.74 -16.37
N VAL A 178 -1.69 8.85 -17.37
CA VAL A 178 -0.43 8.15 -17.63
C VAL A 178 0.52 9.19 -18.22
N TYR A 179 1.69 9.34 -17.62
CA TYR A 179 2.74 10.18 -18.16
C TYR A 179 3.77 9.31 -18.86
N GLU A 180 3.90 9.48 -20.18
CA GLU A 180 4.89 8.80 -21.02
C GLU A 180 5.89 9.82 -21.56
N GLY A 181 7.16 9.70 -21.16
CA GLY A 181 8.26 10.52 -21.64
C GLY A 181 9.39 9.67 -22.22
N LYS A 182 10.30 10.29 -22.98
CA LYS A 182 11.52 9.60 -23.44
C LYS A 182 12.33 9.15 -22.22
N GLY A 183 12.26 7.86 -21.92
CA GLY A 183 13.02 7.25 -20.83
C GLY A 183 12.25 6.97 -19.55
N TRP A 184 10.95 7.27 -19.46
CA TRP A 184 10.19 7.07 -18.23
C TRP A 184 8.68 6.99 -18.47
N ILE A 185 7.99 6.12 -17.71
CA ILE A 185 6.53 6.00 -17.74
C ILE A 185 6.01 5.94 -16.31
N SER A 186 5.11 6.86 -15.93
CA SER A 186 4.25 6.68 -14.77
C SER A 186 2.84 6.32 -15.19
N GLN A 187 2.31 5.32 -14.51
CA GLN A 187 0.93 4.89 -14.62
C GLN A 187 -0.02 5.80 -13.83
N ARG A 188 0.42 6.30 -12.66
CA ARG A 188 -0.38 7.17 -11.77
C ARG A 188 0.51 8.07 -10.92
N ASP A 189 0.00 9.24 -10.59
CA ASP A 189 0.62 10.11 -9.59
C ASP A 189 0.38 9.62 -8.16
N VAL A 190 1.28 10.04 -7.28
CA VAL A 190 1.13 9.92 -5.82
C VAL A 190 0.84 11.31 -5.26
N GLN A 191 0.01 11.36 -4.22
CA GLN A 191 -0.33 12.56 -3.47
C GLN A 191 -0.28 12.27 -1.97
N THR A 192 -0.44 13.31 -1.15
CA THR A 192 -0.87 13.15 0.24
C THR A 192 -2.39 13.20 0.30
N TRP A 193 -2.95 12.49 1.28
CA TRP A 193 -4.34 12.62 1.65
C TRP A 193 -4.51 12.31 3.14
N ALA A 194 -5.58 12.81 3.75
CA ALA A 194 -5.96 12.45 5.10
C ALA A 194 -5.88 10.92 5.30
N CYS A 195 -5.12 10.49 6.30
CA CYS A 195 -4.92 9.08 6.61
C CYS A 195 -6.26 8.43 6.95
N ALA A 196 -6.59 7.35 6.25
CA ALA A 196 -7.74 6.52 6.59
C ALA A 196 -7.60 5.94 8.00
N ASN A 197 -8.67 5.98 8.79
CA ASN A 197 -8.67 5.46 10.14
C ASN A 197 -8.64 3.92 10.12
N ALA A 198 -7.60 3.32 10.70
CA ALA A 198 -7.45 1.86 10.78
C ALA A 198 -8.56 1.15 11.58
N THR A 199 -9.37 1.88 12.35
CA THR A 199 -10.44 1.35 13.21
C THR A 199 -11.84 1.44 12.61
N ALA A 200 -12.03 2.22 11.55
CA ALA A 200 -13.24 2.19 10.75
C ALA A 200 -12.99 1.20 9.60
N ASN A 201 -13.98 0.40 9.22
CA ASN A 201 -13.91 -0.55 8.10
C ASN A 201 -13.77 0.14 6.71
N GLU A 202 -13.17 1.32 6.66
CA GLU A 202 -12.87 2.14 5.49
C GLU A 202 -11.36 2.10 5.23
N ASN A 203 -10.84 0.92 4.93
CA ASN A 203 -9.49 0.82 4.37
C ASN A 203 -9.52 1.55 3.02
N ASN A 204 -8.97 2.78 2.95
CA ASN A 204 -8.76 3.43 1.66
C ASN A 204 -7.64 2.65 0.94
N PRO A 205 -7.95 1.83 -0.08
CA PRO A 205 -6.95 0.98 -0.72
C PRO A 205 -5.86 1.79 -1.45
N GLN A 206 -6.09 3.08 -1.69
CA GLN A 206 -5.10 4.00 -2.24
C GLN A 206 -3.96 4.29 -1.25
N GLN A 207 -4.14 3.98 0.04
CA GLN A 207 -3.15 4.26 1.09
C GLN A 207 -2.51 2.99 1.65
N VAL A 208 -2.84 1.82 1.07
CA VAL A 208 -2.31 0.53 1.52
C VAL A 208 -1.17 0.07 0.63
N TRP A 209 0.00 -0.10 1.25
CA TRP A 209 1.26 -0.35 0.57
C TRP A 209 1.91 -1.64 1.06
N ASP A 210 2.30 -2.52 0.14
CA ASP A 210 3.15 -3.68 0.43
C ASP A 210 4.63 -3.29 0.27
N LEU A 211 5.48 -3.76 1.17
CA LEU A 211 6.91 -3.50 1.12
C LEU A 211 7.64 -4.78 0.71
N MET A 212 8.29 -4.75 -0.46
CA MET A 212 9.10 -5.89 -0.88
C MET A 212 10.42 -5.90 -0.09
N LEU A 213 10.62 -6.95 0.69
CA LEU A 213 11.84 -7.16 1.47
C LEU A 213 12.98 -7.67 0.56
N PRO A 214 14.25 -7.52 0.99
CA PRO A 214 15.42 -7.96 0.21
C PRO A 214 15.50 -9.48 -0.02
N ASP A 215 14.74 -10.26 0.74
CA ASP A 215 14.61 -11.71 0.54
C ASP A 215 13.53 -12.07 -0.49
N GLY A 216 12.89 -11.06 -1.11
CA GLY A 216 11.80 -11.22 -2.05
C GLY A 216 10.44 -11.50 -1.43
N ASN A 217 10.35 -11.54 -0.10
CA ASN A 217 9.06 -11.67 0.56
C ASN A 217 8.36 -10.31 0.66
N MET A 218 7.05 -10.30 0.43
CA MET A 218 6.22 -9.10 0.63
C MET A 218 5.87 -8.99 2.13
N ALA A 219 6.32 -7.91 2.77
CA ALA A 219 5.88 -7.57 4.11
C ALA A 219 4.49 -6.91 4.02
N GLY A 220 3.44 -7.64 4.37
CA GLY A 220 2.06 -7.12 4.34
C GLY A 220 1.03 -8.12 3.83
N SER A 221 1.44 -9.09 3.00
CA SER A 221 0.58 -10.21 2.63
C SER A 221 0.27 -11.02 3.90
N ALA A 222 -1.00 -11.08 4.31
CA ALA A 222 -1.45 -12.04 5.32
C ALA A 222 -0.82 -13.40 4.97
N PRO A 223 -0.29 -14.18 5.92
CA PRO A 223 0.42 -15.42 5.63
C PRO A 223 -0.51 -16.33 4.83
N GLY A 224 -0.37 -16.26 3.50
CA GLY A 224 -1.04 -17.14 2.59
C GLY A 224 -0.53 -18.51 2.94
N ARG A 225 -1.43 -19.40 3.36
CA ARG A 225 -1.14 -20.81 3.54
C ARG A 225 -0.35 -21.24 2.30
N ARG A 226 0.97 -21.44 2.46
CA ARG A 226 1.74 -22.21 1.49
C ARG A 226 0.97 -23.52 1.39
N ALA A 227 0.34 -23.77 0.25
CA ALA A 227 -0.10 -25.11 -0.07
C ALA A 227 1.17 -25.96 0.01
N GLN A 228 1.31 -26.71 1.10
CA GLN A 228 2.28 -27.79 1.17
C GLN A 228 1.88 -28.75 0.07
N LEU A 229 2.55 -28.66 -1.08
CA LEU A 229 2.64 -29.74 -2.03
C LEU A 229 3.33 -30.89 -1.30
N THR A 230 2.54 -31.69 -0.59
CA THR A 230 2.93 -33.02 -0.15
C THR A 230 3.32 -33.81 -1.40
N ARG A 231 4.62 -33.94 -1.64
CA ARG A 231 5.16 -34.92 -2.57
C ARG A 231 4.73 -36.30 -2.06
N GLY A 232 3.70 -36.86 -2.70
CA GLY A 232 3.34 -38.25 -2.55
C GLY A 232 4.51 -39.12 -3.00
N ARG A 233 5.20 -39.72 -2.04
CA ARG A 233 6.24 -40.72 -2.25
C ARG A 233 5.52 -42.00 -2.70
N ARG A 234 5.55 -42.29 -4.00
CA ARG A 234 5.21 -43.63 -4.50
C ARG A 234 6.37 -44.55 -4.14
N SER A 235 6.11 -45.50 -3.26
CA SER A 235 6.96 -46.68 -3.11
C SER A 235 6.55 -47.69 -4.18
N PHE A 236 7.56 -48.26 -4.84
CA PHE A 236 7.44 -49.50 -5.62
C PHE A 236 7.30 -50.69 -4.67
#